data_AF-A0A417HD16-F1
#
_entry.id   AF-A0A417HD16-F1
#
_cell.length_a   1.000
_cell.length_b   1.000
_cell.length_c   1.000
_cell.angle_alpha   90.00
_cell.angle_beta   90.00
_cell.angle_gamma   90.00
#
_symmetry.space_group_name_H-M   'P 1'
#
loop_
_entity.id
_entity.type
_entity.pdbx_description
1 polymer ?
#
loop_
_entity_poly.entity_id
_entity_poly.type
_entity_poly.pdbx_seq_one_letter_code
_entity_poly.pdbx_strand_id
1 'polypeptide(L)'
;MDGEKKSVSEKMVAYYNAEGGDTLYTSQLQPQSMSFEVIDRKIFAEVLYPRDIYGLIDFHVRECVKREVRMRVCKNCLRYFAVTGKASMEYCGRICDSKGRTCREIGAINTWMQRKQGDEVFKEYRREYKKRFARINAGKLTKSVFYAWSEEAKKKKEDCDNGTITPEDFSRWLKESRERDVAKTMS
;
A
#
# COMPACT_ATOMS: atom_id res chain seq x y z
N MET A 1 19.33 -8.54 -14.83
CA MET A 1 20.79 -8.61 -14.68
C MET A 1 21.09 -8.30 -13.22
N ASP A 2 21.28 -9.35 -12.43
CA ASP A 2 21.73 -9.19 -11.05
C ASP A 2 23.23 -8.90 -11.12
N GLY A 3 23.57 -7.61 -11.07
CA GLY A 3 24.97 -7.18 -10.94
C GLY A 3 25.59 -7.75 -9.66
N GLU A 4 26.90 -7.90 -9.67
CA GLU A 4 27.70 -8.38 -8.54
C GLU A 4 27.23 -7.75 -7.22
N LYS A 5 26.88 -8.61 -6.24
CA LYS A 5 26.47 -8.16 -4.92
C LYS A 5 27.67 -7.58 -4.18
N LYS A 6 27.87 -6.27 -4.32
CA LYS A 6 28.79 -5.50 -3.49
C LYS A 6 28.44 -5.69 -2.01
N SER A 7 29.47 -5.84 -1.18
CA SER A 7 29.36 -5.84 0.28
C SER A 7 28.86 -4.49 0.80
N VAL A 8 28.36 -4.46 2.05
CA VAL A 8 27.97 -3.21 2.72
C VAL A 8 29.16 -2.25 2.80
N SER A 9 30.37 -2.77 3.06
CA SER A 9 31.59 -1.96 3.15
C SER A 9 31.86 -1.22 1.84
N GLU A 10 31.84 -1.92 0.70
CA GLU A 10 32.08 -1.32 -0.61
C GLU A 10 31.01 -0.27 -0.98
N LYS A 11 29.75 -0.52 -0.61
CA LYS A 11 28.65 0.45 -0.82
C LYS A 11 28.86 1.71 0.00
N MET A 12 29.29 1.57 1.25
CA MET A 12 29.54 2.72 2.14
C MET A 12 30.75 3.53 1.67
N VAL A 13 31.82 2.88 1.21
CA VAL A 13 32.96 3.57 0.58
C VAL A 13 32.50 4.37 -0.63
N ALA A 14 31.69 3.76 -1.52
CA ALA A 14 31.17 4.46 -2.68
C ALA A 14 30.28 5.66 -2.30
N TYR A 15 29.41 5.52 -1.31
CA TYR A 15 28.57 6.60 -0.79
C TYR A 15 29.39 7.79 -0.29
N TYR A 16 30.38 7.54 0.57
CA TYR A 16 31.21 8.61 1.12
C TYR A 16 32.15 9.23 0.07
N ASN A 17 32.65 8.45 -0.89
CA ASN A 17 33.49 9.00 -1.96
C ASN A 17 32.69 9.90 -2.93
N ALA A 18 31.42 9.58 -3.17
CA ALA A 18 30.56 10.37 -4.05
C ALA A 18 29.98 11.61 -3.34
N GLU A 19 29.48 11.44 -2.12
CA GLU A 19 28.64 12.44 -1.45
C GLU A 19 29.29 13.03 -0.17
N GLY A 20 30.43 12.49 0.27
CA GLY A 20 31.02 12.80 1.58
C GLY A 20 31.54 14.23 1.73
N GLY A 21 31.74 14.96 0.62
CA GLY A 21 32.07 16.39 0.64
C GLY A 21 30.89 17.29 0.97
N ASP A 22 29.65 16.81 0.78
CA ASP A 22 28.42 17.56 1.06
C ASP A 22 27.92 17.24 2.47
N THR A 23 28.37 18.00 3.46
CA THR A 23 27.95 17.80 4.86
C THR A 23 26.53 18.29 5.16
N LEU A 24 25.88 19.00 4.22
CA LEU A 24 24.53 19.54 4.39
C LEU A 24 23.45 18.53 4.04
N TYR A 25 23.68 17.74 2.98
CA TYR A 25 22.70 16.78 2.48
C TYR A 25 23.11 15.31 2.69
N THR A 26 24.35 15.05 3.12
CA THR A 26 24.87 13.70 3.35
C THR A 26 24.94 13.39 4.84
N SER A 27 24.40 12.24 5.24
CA SER A 27 24.45 11.80 6.64
C SER A 27 25.84 11.29 6.99
N GLN A 28 26.57 12.05 7.79
CA GLN A 28 27.89 11.70 8.27
C GLN A 28 27.80 10.90 9.57
N LEU A 29 27.85 9.57 9.48
CA LEU A 29 27.89 8.70 10.65
C LEU A 29 29.10 9.01 11.53
N GLN A 30 28.85 9.35 12.80
CA GLN A 30 29.90 9.82 13.72
C GLN A 30 30.50 8.66 14.53
N PRO A 31 31.79 8.64 14.89
CA PRO A 31 32.32 7.60 15.80
C PRO A 31 31.47 7.47 17.08
N GLN A 32 31.24 6.24 17.55
CA GLN A 32 30.52 5.95 18.79
C GLN A 32 31.40 5.10 19.71
N SER A 33 31.39 5.43 20.99
CA SER A 33 32.12 4.70 22.02
C SER A 33 31.35 3.43 22.37
N MET A 34 32.00 2.28 22.20
CA MET A 34 31.47 0.97 22.55
C MET A 34 32.55 0.16 23.27
N SER A 35 32.13 -0.72 24.18
CA SER A 35 33.00 -1.56 24.99
C SER A 35 32.40 -2.95 25.14
N PHE A 36 33.21 -3.97 25.39
CA PHE A 36 32.74 -5.31 25.71
C PHE A 36 32.92 -5.55 27.20
N GLU A 37 31.81 -5.70 27.93
CA GLU A 37 31.81 -5.69 29.40
C GLU A 37 30.96 -6.81 29.98
N VAL A 38 31.31 -7.23 31.19
CA VAL A 38 30.50 -8.14 32.00
C VAL A 38 29.46 -7.29 32.74
N ILE A 39 28.21 -7.31 32.28
CA ILE A 39 27.10 -6.52 32.86
C ILE A 39 26.49 -7.23 34.08
N ASP A 40 26.59 -8.57 34.11
CA ASP A 40 26.15 -9.40 35.23
C ASP A 40 27.01 -10.68 35.27
N ARG A 41 26.96 -11.46 36.36
CA ARG A 41 27.75 -12.70 36.60
C ARG A 41 27.68 -13.73 35.47
N LYS A 42 26.73 -13.59 34.53
CA LYS A 42 26.53 -14.50 33.39
C LYS A 42 26.42 -13.79 32.04
N ILE A 43 26.54 -12.46 31.99
CA ILE A 43 26.26 -11.70 30.77
C ILE A 43 27.49 -10.89 30.39
N PHE A 44 28.10 -11.26 29.26
CA PHE A 44 29.12 -10.48 28.57
C PHE A 44 28.49 -9.91 27.30
N ALA A 45 28.51 -8.60 27.14
CA ALA A 45 27.80 -7.92 26.05
C ALA A 45 28.54 -6.68 25.55
N GLU A 46 28.19 -6.26 24.34
CA GLU A 46 28.59 -4.97 23.77
C GLU A 46 27.75 -3.86 24.41
N VAL A 47 28.41 -2.90 25.04
CA VAL A 47 27.81 -1.76 25.75
C VAL A 47 28.05 -0.49 24.96
N LEU A 48 26.98 0.23 24.63
CA LEU A 48 27.02 1.52 23.95
C LEU A 48 27.04 2.66 24.99
N TYR A 49 27.97 3.61 24.81
CA TYR A 49 28.09 4.81 25.64
C TYR A 49 27.80 6.07 24.82
N PRO A 50 26.51 6.39 24.53
CA PRO A 50 26.16 7.55 23.74
C PRO A 50 26.39 8.83 24.54
N ARG A 51 26.96 9.86 23.90
CA ARG A 51 27.13 11.18 24.54
C ARG A 51 25.81 11.96 24.66
N ASP A 52 24.93 11.78 23.70
CA ASP A 52 23.64 12.47 23.60
C ASP A 52 22.62 11.61 22.83
N ILE A 53 21.42 12.15 22.64
CA ILE A 53 20.34 11.48 21.90
C ILE A 53 20.70 11.21 20.43
N TYR A 54 21.57 12.04 19.83
CA TYR A 54 22.00 11.85 18.45
C TYR A 54 22.92 10.64 18.31
N GLY A 55 23.73 10.34 19.34
CA GLY A 55 24.53 9.11 19.36
C GLY A 55 23.68 7.84 19.34
N LEU A 56 22.55 7.84 20.04
CA LEU A 56 21.57 6.75 19.99
C LEU A 56 20.92 6.62 18.61
N ILE A 57 20.49 7.74 18.01
CA ILE A 57 19.90 7.76 16.67
C ILE A 57 20.89 7.23 15.64
N ASP A 58 22.12 7.73 15.67
CA ASP A 58 23.19 7.33 14.76
C ASP A 58 23.49 5.83 14.86
N PHE A 59 23.60 5.29 16.08
CA PHE A 59 23.77 3.84 16.29
C PHE A 59 22.67 3.02 15.62
N HIS A 60 21.39 3.39 15.80
CA HIS A 60 20.28 2.68 15.18
C HIS A 60 20.27 2.80 13.65
N VAL A 61 20.68 3.95 13.10
CA VAL A 61 20.85 4.13 11.65
C VAL A 61 21.96 3.20 11.14
N ARG A 62 23.08 3.08 11.86
CA ARG A 62 24.16 2.14 11.48
C ARG A 62 23.71 0.70 11.51
N GLU A 63 22.96 0.30 12.53
CA GLU A 63 22.41 -1.05 12.59
C GLU A 63 21.49 -1.33 11.39
N CYS A 64 20.71 -0.34 10.94
CA CYS A 64 19.93 -0.44 9.70
C CYS A 64 20.83 -0.61 8.46
N VAL A 65 21.93 0.14 8.36
CA VAL A 65 22.90 0.03 7.25
C VAL A 65 23.58 -1.34 7.24
N LYS A 66 24.11 -1.79 8.39
CA LYS A 66 24.79 -3.09 8.54
C LYS A 66 23.89 -4.26 8.15
N ARG A 67 22.61 -4.19 8.50
CA ARG A 67 21.59 -5.22 8.19
C ARG A 67 20.94 -5.03 6.81
N GLU A 68 21.40 -4.04 6.03
CA GLU A 68 20.84 -3.67 4.73
C GLU A 68 19.32 -3.47 4.76
N VAL A 69 18.80 -2.86 5.84
CA VAL A 69 17.37 -2.56 5.98
C VAL A 69 16.97 -1.56 4.90
N ARG A 70 16.18 -2.03 3.95
CA ARG A 70 15.66 -1.19 2.87
C ARG A 70 14.52 -0.32 3.39
N MET A 71 14.66 0.99 3.24
CA MET A 71 13.60 1.96 3.52
C MET A 71 12.97 2.44 2.21
N ARG A 72 11.66 2.67 2.21
CA ARG A 72 10.94 3.26 1.07
C ARG A 72 9.90 4.26 1.56
N VAL A 73 9.51 5.19 0.70
CA VAL A 73 8.34 6.05 0.91
C VAL A 73 7.09 5.29 0.45
N CYS A 74 6.09 5.16 1.31
CA CYS A 74 4.83 4.50 0.96
C CYS A 74 4.06 5.33 -0.08
N LYS A 75 3.69 4.71 -1.22
CA LYS A 75 2.93 5.39 -2.30
C LYS A 75 1.53 5.88 -1.90
N ASN A 76 1.00 5.44 -0.75
CA ASN A 76 -0.33 5.82 -0.28
C ASN A 76 -0.28 6.93 0.79
N CYS A 77 0.46 6.73 1.88
CA CYS A 77 0.52 7.70 3.00
C CYS A 77 1.75 8.62 2.98
N LEU A 78 2.64 8.47 2.00
CA LEU A 78 3.86 9.27 1.79
C LEU A 78 4.86 9.26 2.97
N ARG A 79 4.72 8.33 3.91
CA ARG A 79 5.64 8.14 5.03
C ARG A 79 6.65 7.03 4.74
N TYR A 80 7.88 7.19 5.26
CA TYR A 80 8.90 6.15 5.22
C TYR A 80 8.46 4.87 5.95
N PHE A 81 8.88 3.71 5.46
CA PHE A 81 8.70 2.42 6.12
C PHE A 81 9.84 1.45 5.75
N ALA A 82 10.15 0.54 6.67
CA ALA A 82 11.07 -0.55 6.44
C ALA A 82 10.42 -1.64 5.57
N VAL A 83 11.12 -2.09 4.54
CA VAL A 83 10.71 -3.19 3.68
C VAL A 83 11.06 -4.51 4.37
N THR A 84 10.10 -5.06 5.12
CA THR A 84 10.26 -6.32 5.87
C THR A 84 9.87 -7.57 5.08
N GLY A 85 9.51 -7.43 3.80
CA GLY A 85 9.06 -8.53 2.96
C GLY A 85 9.66 -8.47 1.56
N LYS A 86 8.82 -8.65 0.53
CA LYS A 86 9.25 -8.61 -0.87
C LYS A 86 9.93 -7.27 -1.20
N ALA A 87 11.04 -7.34 -1.93
CA ALA A 87 11.82 -6.17 -2.37
C ALA A 87 11.00 -5.13 -3.16
N SER A 88 9.95 -5.61 -3.86
CA SER A 88 9.02 -4.84 -4.67
C SER A 88 7.87 -4.22 -3.87
N MET A 89 7.87 -4.30 -2.54
CA MET A 89 6.81 -3.73 -1.73
C MET A 89 6.81 -2.20 -1.81
N GLU A 90 5.67 -1.63 -2.20
CA GLU A 90 5.49 -0.18 -2.39
C GLU A 90 4.60 0.49 -1.32
N TYR A 91 3.94 -0.34 -0.48
CA TYR A 91 2.96 0.09 0.50
C TYR A 91 3.28 -0.42 1.91
N CYS A 92 3.20 0.47 2.91
CA CYS A 92 3.42 0.13 4.31
C CYS A 92 2.22 -0.60 4.94
N GLY A 93 2.39 -1.19 6.13
CA GLY A 93 1.32 -1.91 6.84
C GLY A 93 0.40 -1.04 7.71
N ARG A 94 0.57 0.29 7.72
CA ARG A 94 -0.23 1.18 8.60
C ARG A 94 -1.69 1.23 8.18
N ILE A 95 -2.58 1.31 9.15
CA ILE A 95 -4.00 1.65 8.95
C ILE A 95 -4.08 3.05 8.33
N CYS A 96 -4.89 3.17 7.27
CA CYS A 96 -5.00 4.35 6.43
C CYS A 96 -6.35 5.06 6.57
N ASP A 97 -7.39 4.38 7.04
CA ASP A 97 -8.72 4.97 7.13
C ASP A 97 -9.52 4.49 8.34
N SER A 98 -10.67 5.14 8.57
CA SER A 98 -11.61 4.82 9.65
C SER A 98 -12.25 3.45 9.55
N LYS A 99 -12.09 2.76 8.41
CA LYS A 99 -12.58 1.39 8.20
C LYS A 99 -11.55 0.33 8.58
N GLY A 100 -10.38 0.73 9.10
CA GLY A 100 -9.31 -0.17 9.52
C GLY A 100 -8.45 -0.71 8.38
N ARG A 101 -8.60 -0.21 7.15
CA ARG A 101 -7.85 -0.73 6.00
C ARG A 101 -6.41 -0.24 6.02
N THR A 102 -5.47 -1.12 5.74
CA THR A 102 -4.04 -0.82 5.65
C THR A 102 -3.67 -0.17 4.31
N CYS A 103 -2.54 0.55 4.27
CA CYS A 103 -2.02 1.09 3.01
C CYS A 103 -1.75 -0.01 1.96
N ARG A 104 -1.44 -1.25 2.38
CA ARG A 104 -1.28 -2.40 1.47
C ARG A 104 -2.60 -2.78 0.80
N GLU A 105 -3.69 -2.83 1.55
CA GLU A 105 -5.02 -3.14 1.02
C GLU A 105 -5.51 -2.03 0.09
N ILE A 106 -5.31 -0.76 0.47
CA ILE A 106 -5.62 0.38 -0.41
C ILE A 106 -4.78 0.33 -1.69
N GLY A 107 -3.49 0.03 -1.58
CA GLY A 107 -2.60 -0.15 -2.73
C GLY A 107 -3.08 -1.24 -3.69
N ALA A 108 -3.49 -2.41 -3.16
CA ALA A 108 -4.04 -3.49 -3.96
C ALA A 108 -5.33 -3.07 -4.70
N ILE A 109 -6.23 -2.35 -4.01
CA ILE A 109 -7.45 -1.81 -4.61
C ILE A 109 -7.11 -0.83 -5.74
N ASN A 110 -6.17 0.09 -5.51
CA ASN A 110 -5.74 1.08 -6.51
C ASN A 110 -5.12 0.42 -7.74
N THR A 111 -4.19 -0.52 -7.56
CA THR A 111 -3.57 -1.25 -8.67
C THR A 111 -4.61 -2.02 -9.48
N TRP A 112 -5.57 -2.67 -8.81
CA TRP A 112 -6.66 -3.35 -9.50
C TRP A 112 -7.57 -2.38 -10.28
N MET A 113 -7.89 -1.22 -9.69
CA MET A 113 -8.67 -0.18 -10.37
C MET A 113 -7.97 0.36 -11.61
N GLN A 114 -6.66 0.61 -11.53
CA GLN A 114 -5.85 1.10 -12.65
C GLN A 114 -5.84 0.10 -13.81
N ARG A 115 -5.65 -1.20 -13.53
CA ARG A 115 -5.72 -2.26 -14.56
C ARG A 115 -7.07 -2.33 -15.27
N LYS A 116 -8.14 -1.93 -14.58
CA LYS A 116 -9.51 -1.92 -15.09
C LYS A 116 -9.97 -0.54 -15.60
N GLN A 117 -9.07 0.43 -15.75
CA GLN A 117 -9.42 1.78 -16.23
C GLN A 117 -9.78 1.81 -17.73
N GLY A 118 -9.31 0.86 -18.53
CA GLY A 118 -9.70 0.74 -19.95
C GLY A 118 -11.04 0.04 -20.19
N ASP A 119 -11.64 -0.53 -19.13
CA ASP A 119 -12.84 -1.35 -19.20
C ASP A 119 -14.08 -0.46 -18.93
N GLU A 120 -14.68 0.06 -20.01
CA GLU A 120 -15.80 1.01 -19.93
C GLU A 120 -17.04 0.37 -19.29
N VAL A 121 -17.31 -0.90 -19.62
CA VAL A 121 -18.33 -1.76 -19.00
C VAL A 121 -18.16 -1.79 -17.47
N PHE A 122 -16.93 -2.01 -17.01
CA PHE A 122 -16.61 -2.03 -15.60
C PHE A 122 -16.75 -0.66 -14.91
N LYS A 123 -16.44 0.45 -15.59
CA LYS A 123 -16.68 1.80 -15.05
C LYS A 123 -18.16 2.06 -14.81
N GLU A 124 -19.00 1.74 -15.80
CA GLU A 124 -20.44 1.95 -15.70
C GLU A 124 -21.07 1.09 -14.61
N TYR A 125 -20.71 -0.20 -14.56
CA TYR A 125 -21.14 -1.11 -13.49
C TYR A 125 -20.82 -0.54 -12.10
N ARG A 126 -19.56 -0.10 -11.88
CA ARG A 126 -19.15 0.47 -10.59
C ARG A 126 -19.90 1.75 -10.27
N ARG A 127 -20.18 2.60 -11.27
CA ARG A 127 -20.93 3.84 -11.08
C ARG A 127 -22.34 3.55 -10.56
N GLU A 128 -23.04 2.59 -11.18
CA GLU A 128 -24.38 2.20 -10.74
C GLU A 128 -24.36 1.49 -9.38
N TYR A 129 -23.35 0.65 -9.11
CA TYR A 129 -23.15 0.05 -7.79
C TYR A 129 -23.02 1.12 -6.69
N LYS A 130 -22.15 2.14 -6.90
CA LYS A 130 -21.96 3.24 -5.93
C LYS A 130 -23.24 4.05 -5.72
N LYS A 131 -23.99 4.35 -6.79
CA LYS A 131 -25.28 5.07 -6.69
C LYS A 131 -26.29 4.29 -5.85
N ARG A 132 -26.44 2.99 -6.10
CA ARG A 132 -27.35 2.13 -5.32
C ARG A 132 -26.92 2.01 -3.87
N PHE A 133 -25.62 1.87 -3.60
CA PHE A 133 -25.10 1.84 -2.23
C PHE A 133 -25.36 3.16 -1.49
N ALA A 134 -25.23 4.31 -2.15
CA ALA A 134 -25.63 5.60 -1.58
C ALA A 134 -27.13 5.66 -1.27
N ARG A 135 -27.99 5.08 -2.12
CA ARG A 135 -29.44 4.96 -1.85
C ARG A 135 -29.74 4.08 -0.65
N ILE A 136 -29.00 2.98 -0.45
CA ILE A 136 -29.11 2.14 0.76
C ILE A 136 -28.77 2.95 2.00
N ASN A 137 -27.65 3.68 1.98
CA ASN A 137 -27.25 4.54 3.10
C ASN A 137 -28.28 5.65 3.38
N ALA A 138 -28.99 6.11 2.35
CA ALA A 138 -30.08 7.07 2.47
C ALA A 138 -31.45 6.43 2.80
N GLY A 139 -31.52 5.11 3.01
CA GLY A 139 -32.78 4.40 3.29
C GLY A 139 -33.75 4.29 2.10
N LYS A 140 -33.34 4.68 0.88
CA LYS A 140 -34.17 4.72 -0.34
C LYS A 140 -34.06 3.46 -1.20
N LEU A 141 -33.41 2.42 -0.68
CA LEU A 141 -33.25 1.11 -1.32
C LEU A 141 -32.98 0.08 -0.23
N THR A 142 -33.67 -1.05 -0.27
CA THR A 142 -33.41 -2.14 0.67
C THR A 142 -32.16 -2.91 0.28
N LYS A 143 -31.48 -3.50 1.28
CA LYS A 143 -30.33 -4.37 1.04
C LYS A 143 -30.69 -5.59 0.18
N SER A 144 -31.89 -6.15 0.34
CA SER A 144 -32.36 -7.30 -0.45
C SER A 144 -32.48 -7.00 -1.94
N VAL A 145 -33.10 -5.86 -2.30
CA VAL A 145 -33.21 -5.42 -3.70
C VAL A 145 -31.82 -5.16 -4.29
N PHE A 146 -30.92 -4.57 -3.50
CA PHE A 146 -29.54 -4.36 -3.91
C PHE A 146 -28.79 -5.66 -4.18
N TYR A 147 -28.89 -6.66 -3.30
CA TYR A 147 -28.20 -7.94 -3.49
C TYR A 147 -28.75 -8.72 -4.67
N ALA A 148 -30.08 -8.73 -4.88
CA ALA A 148 -30.70 -9.36 -6.05
C ALA A 148 -30.18 -8.74 -7.36
N TRP A 149 -30.14 -7.41 -7.43
CA TRP A 149 -29.55 -6.70 -8.57
C TRP A 149 -28.05 -7.00 -8.71
N SER A 150 -27.29 -7.04 -7.61
CA SER A 150 -25.85 -7.28 -7.65
C SER A 150 -25.50 -8.64 -8.23
N GLU A 151 -26.31 -9.67 -7.99
CA GLU A 151 -26.12 -11.00 -8.58
C GLU A 151 -26.47 -11.01 -10.07
N GLU A 152 -27.60 -10.40 -10.46
CA GLU A 152 -27.97 -10.27 -11.88
C GLU A 152 -26.92 -9.48 -12.68
N ALA A 153 -26.39 -8.41 -12.09
CA ALA A 153 -25.36 -7.58 -12.70
C ALA A 153 -24.02 -8.31 -12.87
N LYS A 154 -23.66 -9.21 -11.95
CA LYS A 154 -22.47 -10.07 -12.11
C LYS A 154 -22.62 -11.02 -13.29
N LYS A 155 -23.76 -11.70 -13.40
CA LYS A 155 -24.06 -12.61 -14.52
C LYS A 155 -24.03 -11.87 -15.86
N LYS A 156 -24.73 -10.73 -15.95
CA LYS A 156 -24.73 -9.90 -17.17
C LYS A 156 -23.33 -9.40 -17.53
N LYS A 157 -22.49 -9.12 -16.53
CA LYS A 157 -21.11 -8.73 -16.78
C LYS A 157 -20.28 -9.92 -17.30
N GLU A 158 -20.45 -11.12 -16.74
CA GLU A 158 -19.83 -12.35 -17.26
C GLU A 158 -20.27 -12.64 -18.70
N ASP A 159 -21.57 -12.46 -19.02
CA ASP A 159 -22.08 -12.57 -20.39
C ASP A 159 -21.38 -11.57 -21.33
N CYS A 160 -21.13 -10.35 -20.86
CA CYS A 160 -20.41 -9.33 -21.63
C CYS A 160 -18.92 -9.67 -21.80
N ASP A 161 -18.26 -10.13 -20.74
CA ASP A 161 -16.85 -10.53 -20.75
C ASP A 161 -16.63 -11.75 -21.68
N ASN A 162 -17.63 -12.63 -21.80
CA ASN A 162 -17.63 -13.80 -22.69
C ASN A 162 -18.16 -13.51 -24.12
N GLY A 163 -18.55 -12.26 -24.41
CA GLY A 163 -19.06 -11.84 -25.73
C GLY A 163 -20.48 -12.31 -26.07
N THR A 164 -21.24 -12.82 -25.09
CA THR A 164 -22.65 -13.20 -25.26
C THR A 164 -23.57 -11.98 -25.41
N ILE A 165 -23.22 -10.88 -24.75
CA ILE A 165 -23.87 -9.57 -24.95
C ILE A 165 -22.83 -8.51 -25.27
N THR A 166 -23.26 -7.45 -25.96
CA THR A 166 -22.37 -6.32 -26.25
C THR A 166 -22.22 -5.41 -25.02
N PRO A 167 -21.12 -4.64 -24.92
CA PRO A 167 -20.99 -3.55 -23.95
C PRO A 167 -22.20 -2.62 -23.91
N GLU A 168 -22.75 -2.28 -25.08
CA GLU A 168 -23.89 -1.39 -25.23
C GLU A 168 -25.18 -1.99 -24.65
N ASP A 169 -25.38 -3.30 -24.83
CA ASP A 169 -26.52 -4.02 -24.26
C ASP A 169 -26.41 -4.11 -22.73
N PHE A 170 -25.20 -4.31 -22.21
CA PHE A 170 -24.95 -4.27 -20.77
C PHE A 170 -25.23 -2.87 -20.18
N SER A 171 -24.73 -1.82 -20.83
CA SER A 171 -24.99 -0.41 -20.47
C SER A 171 -26.48 -0.08 -20.47
N ARG A 172 -27.23 -0.60 -21.44
CA ARG A 172 -28.69 -0.43 -21.52
C ARG A 172 -29.39 -1.14 -20.37
N TRP A 173 -29.05 -2.41 -20.12
CA TRP A 173 -29.60 -3.17 -19.01
C TRP A 173 -29.32 -2.50 -17.65
N LEU A 174 -28.13 -1.91 -17.46
CA LEU A 174 -27.82 -1.15 -16.25
C LEU A 174 -28.78 0.03 -16.04
N LYS A 175 -29.11 0.79 -17.09
CA LYS A 175 -30.04 1.93 -17.02
C LYS A 175 -31.47 1.47 -16.71
N GLU A 176 -31.96 0.46 -17.42
CA GLU A 176 -33.31 -0.10 -17.20
C GLU A 176 -33.46 -0.72 -15.81
N SER A 177 -32.43 -1.42 -15.32
CA SER A 177 -32.44 -2.01 -13.99
C SER A 177 -32.63 -0.96 -12.89
N ARG A 178 -32.13 0.26 -13.10
CA ARG A 178 -32.27 1.37 -12.15
C ARG A 178 -33.70 1.87 -12.07
N GLU A 179 -34.38 1.97 -13.21
CA GLU A 179 -35.79 2.38 -13.29
C GLU A 179 -36.68 1.35 -12.57
N ARG A 180 -36.37 0.06 -12.71
CA ARG A 180 -37.06 -1.03 -12.00
C ARG A 180 -36.95 -0.92 -10.47
N ASP A 181 -35.82 -0.49 -9.89
CA ASP A 181 -35.77 -0.33 -8.43
C ASP A 181 -36.53 0.88 -7.93
N VAL A 182 -36.59 1.95 -8.73
CA VAL A 182 -37.40 3.13 -8.38
C VAL A 182 -38.86 2.71 -8.28
N ALA A 183 -39.36 1.95 -9.26
CA ALA A 183 -40.72 1.41 -9.24
C ALA A 183 -40.98 0.49 -8.03
N LYS A 184 -40.04 -0.41 -7.70
CA LYS A 184 -40.17 -1.33 -6.55
C LYS A 184 -40.09 -0.68 -5.16
N THR A 185 -39.65 0.59 -5.07
CA THR A 185 -39.58 1.32 -3.80
C THR A 185 -40.83 2.19 -3.57
N MET A 186 -41.65 2.40 -4.60
CA MET A 186 -42.90 3.19 -4.55
C MET A 186 -44.17 2.31 -4.50
N SER A 187 -43.99 0.98 -4.54
CA SER A 187 -45.04 -0.02 -4.32
C SER A 187 -44.88 -0.64 -2.94
#